data_AF-A0A015KJY8-F1
#
_entry.id   AF-A0A015KJY8-F1
#
_cell.length_a   1.000
_cell.length_b   1.000
_cell.length_c   1.000
_cell.angle_alpha   90.00
_cell.angle_beta   90.00
_cell.angle_gamma   90.00
#
_symmetry.space_group_name_H-M   'P 1'
#
loop_
_entity.id
_entity.type
_entity.pdbx_description
1 polymer ?
#
loop_
_entity_poly.entity_id
_entity_poly.type
_entity_poly.pdbx_seq_one_letter_code
_entity_poly.pdbx_strand_id
1 'polypeptide(L)'
;MKFILLLLFLLLNILTDVAQGIVIIPTKIQLSNSNLFWALDGSNVILSPNGIKWAIYNNEISPYGNDTVAVQYQGPGKQLAIANKGGPVEILEKWDVGSIIEPQIIPNVTICSIPVPSECATADGMKVIANDKHTAGDPNQLWTLESHF
;
A
#
# COMPACT_ATOMS: atom_id res chain seq x y z
N MET A 1 41.53 36.57 -13.95
CA MET A 1 40.08 36.42 -14.19
C MET A 1 39.62 34.99 -14.52
N LYS A 2 40.52 33.99 -14.61
CA LYS A 2 40.17 32.58 -14.93
C LYS A 2 39.74 31.74 -13.71
N PHE A 3 40.20 32.11 -12.51
CA PHE A 3 39.91 31.41 -11.25
C PHE A 3 38.50 31.69 -10.70
N ILE A 4 37.96 32.88 -10.94
CA ILE A 4 36.62 33.26 -10.46
C ILE A 4 35.53 32.49 -11.22
N LEU A 5 35.72 32.25 -12.52
CA LEU A 5 34.82 31.42 -13.32
C LEU A 5 34.80 29.95 -12.84
N LEU A 6 35.94 29.41 -12.43
CA LEU A 6 36.03 28.05 -11.87
C LEU A 6 35.32 27.92 -10.53
N LEU A 7 35.41 28.94 -9.67
CA LEU A 7 34.66 29.01 -8.41
C LEU A 7 33.15 29.13 -8.63
N LEU A 8 32.73 29.89 -9.64
CA LEU A 8 31.31 30.02 -10.02
C LEU A 8 30.76 28.67 -10.54
N PHE A 9 31.52 27.94 -11.36
CA PHE A 9 31.13 26.60 -11.81
C PHE A 9 31.11 25.56 -10.69
N LEU A 10 31.98 25.67 -9.68
CA LEU A 10 31.96 24.79 -8.50
C LEU A 10 30.76 25.07 -7.59
N LEU A 11 30.32 26.33 -7.47
CA LEU A 11 29.14 26.72 -6.69
C LEU A 11 27.81 26.38 -7.39
N LEU A 12 27.79 26.16 -8.70
CA LEU A 12 26.58 25.79 -9.46
C LEU A 12 26.19 24.31 -9.33
N ASN A 13 27.05 23.44 -8.78
CA ASN A 13 26.78 22.01 -8.62
C ASN A 13 26.27 21.59 -7.23
N ILE A 14 26.11 22.52 -6.29
CA ILE A 14 25.61 22.24 -4.93
C ILE A 14 24.08 22.46 -4.80
N LEU A 15 23.37 22.66 -5.91
CA LEU A 15 21.96 23.06 -5.92
C LEU A 15 21.04 22.10 -6.68
N THR A 16 21.26 20.80 -6.60
CA THR A 16 20.24 19.82 -6.98
C THR A 16 20.35 18.54 -6.15
N ASP A 17 20.03 18.64 -4.86
CA ASP A 17 19.48 17.47 -4.18
C ASP A 17 18.48 17.93 -3.12
N VAL A 18 17.47 18.68 -3.58
CA VAL A 18 16.19 18.64 -2.89
C VAL A 18 15.57 17.32 -3.33
N ALA A 19 16.06 16.23 -2.74
CA ALA A 19 15.32 14.99 -2.67
C ALA A 19 13.94 15.38 -2.12
N GLN A 20 12.94 15.41 -2.98
CA GLN A 20 11.56 15.63 -2.57
C GLN A 20 11.24 14.46 -1.63
N GLY A 21 11.40 14.69 -0.33
CA GLY A 21 11.16 13.69 0.69
C GLY A 21 9.69 13.33 0.65
N ILE A 22 9.35 12.22 -0.03
CA ILE A 22 8.00 11.71 -0.07
C ILE A 22 7.65 11.26 1.34
N VAL A 23 6.69 11.95 1.95
CA VAL A 23 6.20 11.60 3.29
C VAL A 23 5.18 10.48 3.13
N ILE A 24 5.56 9.26 3.51
CA ILE A 24 4.64 8.12 3.58
C ILE A 24 3.94 8.16 4.93
N ILE A 25 2.61 8.30 4.91
CA ILE A 25 1.78 8.38 6.11
C ILE A 25 1.38 6.96 6.55
N PRO A 26 1.60 6.58 7.81
CA PRO A 26 1.18 5.27 8.31
C PRO A 26 -0.35 5.16 8.30
N THR A 27 -0.87 4.06 7.74
CA THR A 27 -2.31 3.84 7.53
C THR A 27 -2.76 2.51 8.13
N LYS A 28 -3.90 2.48 8.84
CA LYS A 28 -4.59 1.24 9.20
C LYS A 28 -5.66 0.96 8.15
N ILE A 29 -5.77 -0.30 7.75
CA ILE A 29 -6.78 -0.74 6.77
C ILE A 29 -7.82 -1.53 7.56
N GLN A 30 -8.96 -0.92 7.81
CA GLN A 30 -10.06 -1.48 8.59
C GLN A 30 -11.10 -2.10 7.65
N LEU A 31 -11.67 -3.24 8.01
CA LEU A 31 -12.88 -3.72 7.35
C LEU A 31 -14.02 -2.74 7.66
N SER A 32 -14.69 -2.20 6.63
CA SER A 32 -15.73 -1.19 6.82
C SER A 32 -16.80 -1.66 7.80
N ASN A 33 -17.16 -0.78 8.75
CA ASN A 33 -18.15 -1.04 9.81
C ASN A 33 -17.80 -2.22 10.75
N SER A 34 -16.52 -2.60 10.86
CA SER A 34 -16.02 -3.64 11.76
C SER A 34 -14.92 -3.10 12.68
N ASN A 35 -14.61 -3.80 13.76
CA ASN A 35 -13.44 -3.51 14.60
C ASN A 35 -12.18 -4.30 14.17
N LEU A 36 -12.24 -4.96 13.01
CA LEU A 36 -11.16 -5.76 12.47
C LEU A 36 -10.34 -4.96 11.45
N PHE A 37 -9.02 -5.11 11.55
CA PHE A 37 -8.04 -4.43 10.73
C PHE A 37 -7.09 -5.44 10.08
N TRP A 38 -6.49 -5.06 8.96
CA TRP A 38 -5.40 -5.82 8.36
C TRP A 38 -4.22 -5.92 9.33
N ALA A 39 -3.79 -7.15 9.57
CA ALA A 39 -2.65 -7.52 10.40
C ALA A 39 -1.82 -8.61 9.69
N LEU A 40 -0.77 -9.08 10.36
CA LEU A 40 0.07 -10.16 9.87
C LEU A 40 0.10 -11.33 10.85
N ASP A 41 0.04 -12.54 10.30
CA ASP A 41 0.42 -13.79 10.97
C ASP A 41 1.51 -14.44 10.10
N GLY A 42 2.76 -14.30 10.52
CA GLY A 42 3.92 -14.55 9.65
C GLY A 42 3.88 -13.66 8.40
N SER A 43 3.88 -14.28 7.22
CA SER A 43 3.74 -13.56 5.94
C SER A 43 2.29 -13.34 5.51
N ASN A 44 1.31 -13.98 6.16
CA ASN A 44 -0.07 -13.94 5.71
C ASN A 44 -0.77 -12.68 6.20
N VAL A 45 -1.54 -12.04 5.32
CA VAL A 45 -2.42 -10.93 5.69
C VAL A 45 -3.69 -11.49 6.29
N ILE A 46 -3.99 -11.09 7.52
CA ILE A 46 -5.13 -11.54 8.31
C ILE A 46 -5.96 -10.36 8.79
N LEU A 47 -7.13 -10.64 9.35
CA LEU A 47 -7.92 -9.68 10.11
C LEU A 47 -7.67 -9.84 11.60
N SER A 48 -7.56 -8.74 12.33
CA SER A 48 -7.36 -8.74 13.79
C SER A 48 -7.89 -7.45 14.42
N PRO A 49 -8.39 -7.46 15.66
CA PRO A 49 -8.66 -6.24 16.41
C PRO A 49 -7.41 -5.36 16.58
N ASN A 50 -6.23 -5.97 16.56
CA ASN A 50 -4.93 -5.30 16.68
C ASN A 50 -4.25 -5.21 15.31
N GLY A 51 -4.78 -4.36 14.44
CA GLY A 51 -4.19 -4.07 13.13
C GLY A 51 -2.78 -3.49 13.21
N ILE A 52 -2.01 -3.69 12.16
CA ILE A 52 -0.70 -3.05 12.00
C ILE A 52 -0.81 -1.79 11.14
N LYS A 53 0.26 -0.99 11.13
CA LYS A 53 0.38 0.18 10.26
C LYS A 53 0.94 -0.26 8.90
N TRP A 54 0.34 0.24 7.85
CA TRP A 54 0.71 0.02 6.45
C TRP A 54 1.19 1.33 5.81
N ALA A 55 2.19 1.22 4.95
CA ALA A 55 2.61 2.23 4.00
C ALA A 55 1.89 1.95 2.68
N ILE A 56 1.13 2.92 2.18
CA ILE A 56 0.49 2.85 0.87
C ILE A 56 1.14 3.90 -0.02
N TYR A 57 1.85 3.46 -1.05
CA TYR A 57 2.58 4.35 -1.94
C TYR A 57 2.79 3.69 -3.31
N ASN A 58 2.62 4.44 -4.40
CA ASN A 58 2.80 3.95 -5.76
C ASN A 58 2.06 2.62 -6.04
N ASN A 59 0.80 2.55 -5.58
CA ASN A 59 -0.06 1.38 -5.69
C ASN A 59 0.50 0.13 -5.00
N GLU A 60 1.44 0.27 -4.06
CA GLU A 60 1.92 -0.82 -3.22
C GLU A 60 1.40 -0.63 -1.80
N ILE A 61 1.14 -1.75 -1.14
CA ILE A 61 0.80 -1.80 0.28
C ILE A 61 1.91 -2.59 0.97
N SER A 62 2.68 -1.93 1.84
CA SER A 62 3.81 -2.53 2.57
C SER A 62 3.64 -2.32 4.08
N PRO A 63 4.16 -3.17 4.96
CA PRO A 63 4.21 -2.85 6.39
C PRO A 63 4.95 -1.53 6.62
N TYR A 64 4.41 -0.65 7.46
CA TYR A 64 5.03 0.65 7.70
C TYR A 64 6.43 0.49 8.31
N GLY A 65 7.43 1.16 7.74
CA GLY A 65 8.83 1.03 8.14
C GLY A 65 9.56 -0.17 7.52
N ASN A 66 8.93 -0.93 6.63
CA ASN A 66 9.57 -1.97 5.83
C ASN A 66 9.20 -1.80 4.34
N ASP A 67 10.15 -1.33 3.55
CA ASP A 67 10.01 -1.09 2.12
C ASP A 67 10.52 -2.25 1.26
N THR A 68 10.99 -3.35 1.86
CA THR A 68 11.54 -4.51 1.14
C THR A 68 10.49 -5.55 0.75
N VAL A 69 9.32 -5.51 1.41
CA VAL A 69 8.20 -6.44 1.17
C VAL A 69 6.92 -5.68 0.87
N ALA A 70 6.05 -6.27 0.05
CA ALA A 70 4.72 -5.75 -0.25
C ALA A 70 3.68 -6.87 -0.21
N VAL A 71 2.41 -6.49 0.01
CA VAL A 71 1.26 -7.38 -0.14
C VAL A 71 1.17 -7.82 -1.60
N GLN A 72 1.17 -9.12 -1.84
CA GLN A 72 1.10 -9.70 -3.17
C GLN A 72 -0.20 -10.48 -3.39
N TYR A 73 -0.68 -10.39 -4.64
CA TYR A 73 -1.70 -11.28 -5.15
C TYR A 73 -1.15 -12.71 -5.29
N GLN A 74 -1.83 -13.68 -4.66
CA GLN A 74 -1.41 -15.09 -4.62
C GLN A 74 -2.26 -16.00 -5.53
N GLY A 75 -3.16 -15.44 -6.33
CA GLY A 75 -4.11 -16.16 -7.17
C GLY A 75 -5.57 -16.06 -6.67
N PRO A 76 -6.54 -16.49 -7.49
CA PRO A 76 -7.97 -16.40 -7.17
C PRO A 76 -8.33 -17.22 -5.93
N GLY A 77 -9.09 -16.63 -5.01
CA GLY A 77 -9.50 -17.23 -3.74
C GLY A 77 -8.34 -17.51 -2.76
N LYS A 78 -7.12 -17.06 -3.06
CA LYS A 78 -5.96 -17.27 -2.20
C LYS A 78 -5.78 -16.13 -1.22
N GLN A 79 -5.31 -16.47 -0.02
CA GLN A 79 -4.98 -15.50 1.00
C GLN A 79 -3.84 -14.61 0.52
N LEU A 80 -3.97 -13.31 0.76
CA LEU A 80 -2.93 -12.34 0.49
C LEU A 80 -1.76 -12.57 1.44
N ALA A 81 -0.55 -12.34 0.95
CA ALA A 81 0.66 -12.47 1.73
C ALA A 81 1.66 -11.39 1.37
N ILE A 82 2.50 -11.00 2.32
CA ILE A 82 3.67 -10.16 2.05
C ILE A 82 4.81 -11.02 1.50
N ALA A 83 5.51 -10.50 0.49
CA ALA A 83 6.73 -11.09 -0.05
C ALA A 83 7.66 -9.99 -0.59
N ASN A 84 8.91 -10.36 -0.90
CA ASN A 84 9.92 -9.41 -1.38
C ASN A 84 9.43 -8.69 -2.65
N LYS A 85 9.60 -7.37 -2.66
CA LYS A 85 9.37 -6.54 -3.84
C LYS A 85 10.37 -6.86 -4.94
N GLY A 86 10.05 -6.50 -6.18
CA GLY A 86 11.01 -6.65 -7.27
C GLY A 86 11.29 -8.12 -7.64
N GLY A 87 10.38 -9.03 -7.27
CA GLY A 87 10.47 -10.42 -7.66
C GLY A 87 10.34 -10.60 -9.18
N PRO A 88 10.46 -11.83 -9.71
CA PRO A 88 10.37 -12.09 -11.15
C PRO A 88 9.09 -11.55 -11.83
N VAL A 89 8.06 -11.25 -11.03
CA VAL A 89 6.79 -10.67 -11.47
C VAL A 89 6.43 -9.47 -10.57
N GLU A 90 7.09 -8.33 -10.77
CA GLU A 90 6.89 -7.08 -9.99
C GLU A 90 5.45 -6.52 -10.00
N ILE A 91 4.58 -7.04 -10.86
CA ILE A 91 3.22 -6.53 -11.02
C ILE A 91 2.29 -7.09 -9.93
N LEU A 92 2.65 -8.21 -9.28
CA LEU A 92 1.80 -8.88 -8.28
C LEU A 92 1.63 -8.09 -6.98
N GLU A 93 2.54 -7.16 -6.69
CA GLU A 93 2.45 -6.24 -5.54
C GLU A 93 1.61 -4.99 -5.79
N LYS A 94 1.05 -4.81 -6.99
CA LYS A 94 0.34 -3.60 -7.39
C LYS A 94 -1.17 -3.71 -7.17
N TRP A 95 -1.71 -2.75 -6.43
CA TRP A 95 -3.10 -2.64 -6.02
C TRP A 95 -3.65 -1.26 -6.39
N ASP A 96 -4.82 -1.23 -7.02
CA ASP A 96 -5.61 -0.02 -7.19
C ASP A 96 -6.30 0.29 -5.86
N VAL A 97 -5.73 1.26 -5.14
CA VAL A 97 -6.22 1.74 -3.84
C VAL A 97 -6.91 3.11 -3.99
N GLY A 98 -7.12 3.58 -5.23
CA GLY A 98 -7.52 4.95 -5.51
C GLY A 98 -6.42 5.98 -5.17
N SER A 99 -6.61 7.23 -5.62
CA SER A 99 -5.68 8.32 -5.31
C SER A 99 -5.82 8.77 -3.85
N ILE A 100 -4.90 8.35 -2.98
CA ILE A 100 -4.82 8.84 -1.60
C ILE A 100 -4.08 10.19 -1.63
N ILE A 101 -4.82 11.30 -1.63
CA ILE A 101 -4.25 12.65 -1.57
C ILE A 101 -4.39 13.16 -0.14
N GLU A 102 -3.32 12.99 0.65
CA GLU A 102 -3.14 13.61 1.99
C GLU A 102 -4.25 13.24 3.02
N PRO A 103 -4.03 13.45 4.34
CA PRO A 103 -4.54 12.51 5.32
C PRO A 103 -6.04 12.66 5.57
N GLN A 104 -6.74 11.54 5.46
CA GLN A 104 -8.19 11.42 5.64
C GLN A 104 -8.53 10.01 6.14
N ILE A 105 -9.64 9.89 6.87
CA ILE A 105 -10.35 8.62 6.97
C ILE A 105 -11.07 8.46 5.63
N ILE A 106 -10.65 7.50 4.81
CA ILE A 106 -11.25 7.24 3.50
C ILE A 106 -12.09 5.96 3.62
N PRO A 107 -13.42 6.08 3.82
CA PRO A 107 -14.29 4.90 3.95
C PRO A 107 -14.64 4.30 2.60
N ASN A 108 -15.07 3.03 2.62
CA ASN A 108 -15.66 2.32 1.48
C ASN A 108 -14.75 2.23 0.25
N VAL A 109 -13.45 2.06 0.49
CA VAL A 109 -12.45 1.81 -0.55
C VAL A 109 -12.47 0.33 -0.93
N THR A 110 -12.45 0.05 -2.23
CA THR A 110 -12.14 -1.29 -2.73
C THR A 110 -10.66 -1.33 -3.12
N ILE A 111 -9.96 -2.39 -2.71
CA ILE A 111 -8.54 -2.59 -3.00
C ILE A 111 -8.44 -3.74 -4.02
N CYS A 112 -8.20 -3.43 -5.29
CA CYS A 112 -8.20 -4.43 -6.36
C CYS A 112 -6.82 -4.63 -6.95
N SER A 113 -6.51 -5.85 -7.38
CA SER A 113 -5.25 -6.17 -8.04
C SER A 113 -5.15 -5.43 -9.37
N ILE A 114 -4.06 -4.70 -9.62
CA ILE A 114 -3.80 -4.09 -10.93
C ILE A 114 -3.57 -5.12 -12.04
N PRO A 115 -2.78 -6.21 -11.85
CA PRO A 115 -2.62 -7.22 -12.90
C PRO A 115 -3.89 -8.02 -13.18
N VAL A 116 -4.79 -8.14 -12.20
CA VAL A 116 -6.07 -8.85 -12.33
C VAL A 116 -7.20 -7.99 -11.77
N PRO A 117 -7.70 -6.97 -12.51
CA PRO A 117 -8.67 -5.98 -11.98
C PRO A 117 -10.01 -6.54 -11.51
N SER A 118 -10.32 -7.80 -11.87
CA SER A 118 -11.47 -8.54 -11.35
C SER A 118 -11.26 -9.09 -9.95
N GLU A 119 -10.04 -9.10 -9.40
CA GLU A 119 -9.73 -9.68 -8.10
C GLU A 119 -9.45 -8.59 -7.08
N CYS A 120 -10.21 -8.57 -5.98
CA CYS A 120 -10.10 -7.57 -4.93
C CYS A 120 -9.89 -8.20 -3.56
N ALA A 121 -9.20 -7.48 -2.69
CA ALA A 121 -8.98 -7.88 -1.31
C ALA A 121 -10.34 -7.99 -0.59
N THR A 122 -10.59 -9.18 -0.07
CA THR A 122 -11.89 -9.60 0.49
C THR A 122 -11.69 -10.22 1.85
N ALA A 123 -12.49 -9.82 2.83
CA ALA A 123 -12.57 -10.47 4.12
C ALA A 123 -13.22 -11.86 3.98
N ASP A 124 -12.53 -12.90 4.45
CA ASP A 124 -13.07 -14.26 4.55
C ASP A 124 -12.70 -14.85 5.92
N GLY A 125 -13.66 -14.81 6.85
CA GLY A 125 -13.40 -15.11 8.26
C GLY A 125 -12.34 -14.18 8.85
N MET A 126 -11.23 -14.76 9.31
CA MET A 126 -10.08 -14.01 9.85
C MET A 126 -8.96 -13.76 8.83
N LYS A 127 -9.23 -13.99 7.54
CA LYS A 127 -8.25 -13.87 6.45
C LYS A 127 -8.61 -12.71 5.53
N VAL A 128 -7.60 -12.23 4.80
CA VAL A 128 -7.80 -11.37 3.63
C VAL A 128 -7.39 -12.16 2.40
N ILE A 129 -8.32 -12.39 1.48
CA ILE A 129 -8.12 -13.16 0.24
C ILE A 129 -8.28 -12.28 -1.00
N ALA A 130 -7.75 -12.70 -2.14
CA ALA A 130 -8.15 -12.16 -3.44
C ALA A 130 -9.42 -12.89 -3.90
N ASN A 131 -10.49 -12.15 -4.22
CA ASN A 131 -11.72 -12.73 -4.74
C ASN A 131 -12.39 -11.81 -5.77
N ASP A 132 -13.29 -12.38 -6.56
CA ASP A 132 -14.00 -11.66 -7.62
C ASP A 132 -14.66 -10.37 -7.11
N LYS A 133 -14.44 -9.28 -7.85
CA LYS A 133 -14.98 -7.96 -7.59
C LYS A 133 -16.49 -8.01 -7.67
N HIS A 134 -17.15 -7.77 -6.55
CA HIS A 134 -18.60 -7.70 -6.50
C HIS A 134 -19.09 -6.31 -6.94
N THR A 135 -19.99 -6.27 -7.92
CA THR A 135 -20.56 -5.03 -8.47
C THR A 135 -21.56 -4.34 -7.54
N ALA A 136 -22.05 -5.04 -6.50
CA ALA A 136 -23.10 -4.57 -5.61
C ALA A 136 -22.61 -3.99 -4.26
N GLY A 137 -21.31 -3.69 -4.13
CA GLY A 137 -20.75 -3.16 -2.87
C GLY A 137 -20.75 -4.19 -1.75
N ASP A 138 -20.11 -5.34 -1.98
CA ASP A 138 -19.95 -6.39 -0.96
C ASP A 138 -19.25 -5.81 0.29
N PRO A 139 -19.88 -5.83 1.48
CA PRO A 139 -19.29 -5.30 2.69
C PRO A 139 -17.95 -5.95 3.06
N ASN A 140 -17.70 -7.18 2.61
CA ASN A 140 -16.42 -7.87 2.82
C ASN A 140 -15.29 -7.34 1.93
N GLN A 141 -15.60 -6.54 0.90
CA GLN A 141 -14.63 -5.92 -0.02
C GLN A 141 -14.49 -4.41 0.21
N LEU A 142 -15.16 -3.87 1.24
CA LEU A 142 -15.12 -2.46 1.58
C LEU A 142 -14.17 -2.24 2.75
N TRP A 143 -13.21 -1.35 2.54
CA TRP A 143 -12.17 -1.01 3.51
C TRP A 143 -12.25 0.46 3.89
N THR A 144 -11.91 0.78 5.13
CA THR A 144 -11.68 2.14 5.60
C THR A 144 -10.19 2.34 5.83
N LEU A 145 -9.60 3.31 5.13
CA LEU A 145 -8.20 3.69 5.28
C LEU A 145 -8.11 4.79 6.34
N GLU A 146 -7.48 4.50 7.47
CA GLU A 146 -7.31 5.45 8.57
C GLU A 146 -5.85 5.89 8.64
N SER A 147 -5.54 7.16 8.39
CA SER A 147 -4.17 7.68 8.35
C SER A 147 -3.79 8.58 9.55
N HIS A 148 -4.71 8.75 10.50
CA HIS A 148 -4.53 9.45 11.77
C HIS A 148 -5.10 8.59 12.90
N PHE A 149 -4.24 8.08 13.78
CA PHE A 149 -4.57 7.29 14.95
C PHE A 149 -3.57 7.55 16.09
#